data_AF-A0A920TU39-F1
#
_entry.id   AF-A0A920TU39-F1
#
_cell.length_a   1.000
_cell.length_b   1.000
_cell.length_c   1.000
_cell.angle_alpha   90.00
_cell.angle_beta   90.00
_cell.angle_gamma   90.00
#
_symmetry.space_group_name_H-M   'P 1'
#
loop_
_entity.id
_entity.type
_entity.pdbx_description
1 polymer ?
#
loop_
_entity_poly.entity_id
_entity_poly.type
_entity_poly.pdbx_seq_one_letter_code
_entity_poly.pdbx_strand_id
1 'polypeptide(L)'
;MGFYSLDALGRDARRNGIQTLLPHINKSDVVCTAEGTDLRIGLGFVRNWGTEIAEHIVKERRCNGPYISLTDFLRRTPSELQRPAIENLIWVGGFNEFGLTRRELLWQAGLWLGPDTNNSCKRSRNNHAQTELALGNPYENLSFPEVEQTEQLIAEYQMLHFSTELHPLSLLKNVLPKNTLNP
;
A
#
# COMPACT_ATOMS: atom_id res chain seq x y z
N MET A 1 -11.93 -19.06 19.53
CA MET A 1 -11.78 -18.10 18.41
C MET A 1 -10.99 -18.82 17.32
N GLY A 2 -11.50 -18.86 16.09
CA GLY A 2 -11.08 -19.81 15.05
C GLY A 2 -9.58 -19.79 14.75
N PHE A 3 -9.00 -20.98 14.61
CA PHE A 3 -7.56 -21.23 14.41
C PHE A 3 -7.12 -21.14 12.93
N TYR A 4 -7.94 -20.55 12.07
CA TYR A 4 -7.68 -20.52 10.63
C TYR A 4 -6.76 -19.35 10.27
N SER A 5 -5.81 -19.61 9.38
CA SER A 5 -4.98 -18.57 8.80
C SER A 5 -5.81 -17.65 7.90
N LEU A 6 -5.35 -16.41 7.73
CA LEU A 6 -5.99 -15.43 6.84
C LEU A 6 -6.06 -15.96 5.39
N ASP A 7 -5.01 -16.67 4.97
CA ASP A 7 -4.95 -17.42 3.71
C ASP A 7 -6.08 -18.45 3.58
N ALA A 8 -6.40 -19.20 4.64
CA ALA A 8 -7.47 -20.20 4.62
C ALA A 8 -8.84 -19.53 4.52
N LEU A 9 -9.04 -18.43 5.25
CA LEU A 9 -10.28 -17.64 5.20
C LEU A 9 -10.48 -16.98 3.82
N GLY A 10 -9.42 -16.42 3.24
CA GLY A 10 -9.47 -15.83 1.90
C GLY A 10 -9.80 -16.86 0.81
N ARG A 11 -9.27 -18.08 0.94
CA ARG A 11 -9.61 -19.19 0.02
C ARG A 11 -11.04 -19.66 0.19
N ASP A 12 -11.54 -19.73 1.41
CA ASP A 12 -12.92 -20.10 1.67
C ASP A 12 -13.89 -19.04 1.12
N ALA A 13 -13.58 -17.76 1.33
CA ALA A 13 -14.31 -16.64 0.71
C ALA A 13 -14.35 -16.78 -0.82
N ARG A 14 -13.19 -17.02 -1.45
CA ARG A 14 -13.08 -17.21 -2.90
C ARG A 14 -13.87 -18.42 -3.41
N ARG A 15 -13.89 -19.53 -2.68
CA ARG A 15 -14.70 -20.72 -3.00
C ARG A 15 -16.20 -20.44 -2.93
N ASN A 16 -16.60 -19.52 -2.07
CA ASN A 16 -17.98 -19.05 -1.96
C ASN A 16 -18.29 -17.87 -2.92
N GLY A 17 -17.38 -17.54 -3.84
CA GLY A 17 -17.57 -16.47 -4.82
C GLY A 17 -17.38 -15.05 -4.29
N ILE A 18 -16.86 -14.89 -3.08
CA ILE A 18 -16.55 -13.58 -2.47
C ILE A 18 -15.12 -13.22 -2.85
N GLN A 19 -14.94 -12.13 -3.61
CA GLN A 19 -13.60 -11.64 -3.91
C GLN A 19 -13.06 -10.82 -2.74
N THR A 20 -11.76 -10.95 -2.47
CA THR A 20 -11.08 -10.11 -1.48
C THR A 20 -10.36 -8.99 -2.21
N LEU A 21 -10.85 -7.77 -2.04
CA LEU A 21 -10.31 -6.56 -2.65
C LEU A 21 -9.18 -6.00 -1.78
N LEU A 22 -8.09 -5.61 -2.43
CA LEU A 22 -6.94 -4.98 -1.79
C LEU A 22 -7.33 -3.68 -1.06
N PRO A 23 -6.59 -3.31 -0.01
CA PRO A 23 -6.82 -2.06 0.70
C PRO A 23 -6.64 -0.88 -0.26
N HIS A 24 -7.46 0.16 -0.09
CA HIS A 24 -7.47 1.35 -0.93
C HIS A 24 -7.68 2.61 -0.09
N ILE A 25 -6.85 3.64 -0.30
CA ILE A 25 -6.85 4.83 0.56
C ILE A 25 -8.20 5.56 0.59
N ASN A 26 -8.91 5.59 -0.53
CA ASN A 26 -10.20 6.28 -0.63
C ASN A 26 -11.43 5.40 -0.30
N LYS A 27 -11.28 4.07 -0.31
CA LYS A 27 -12.44 3.14 -0.24
C LYS A 27 -12.42 2.27 1.01
N SER A 28 -11.25 1.87 1.48
CA SER A 28 -11.13 1.07 2.70
C SER A 28 -11.46 1.88 3.94
N ASP A 29 -12.07 1.21 4.92
CA ASP A 29 -12.19 1.68 6.30
C ASP A 29 -11.04 1.10 7.15
N VAL A 30 -11.06 1.33 8.46
CA VAL A 30 -10.05 0.82 9.41
C VAL A 30 -10.06 -0.71 9.45
N VAL A 31 -11.25 -1.29 9.54
CA VAL A 31 -11.49 -2.74 9.53
C VAL A 31 -11.95 -3.20 8.14
N CYS A 32 -11.93 -4.52 7.90
CA CYS A 32 -12.45 -5.06 6.65
C CYS A 32 -13.96 -4.76 6.51
N THR A 33 -14.37 -4.32 5.33
CA THR A 33 -15.75 -3.90 5.05
C THR A 33 -16.30 -4.67 3.86
N ALA A 34 -17.60 -4.99 3.89
CA ALA A 34 -18.29 -5.53 2.73
C ALA A 34 -18.52 -4.43 1.68
N GLU A 35 -18.15 -4.70 0.43
CA GLU A 35 -18.41 -3.85 -0.72
C GLU A 35 -19.21 -4.65 -1.75
N GLY A 36 -20.54 -4.48 -1.72
CA GLY A 36 -21.44 -5.32 -2.53
C GLY A 36 -21.39 -6.78 -2.07
N THR A 37 -20.96 -7.67 -2.96
CA THR A 37 -20.75 -9.11 -2.68
C THR A 37 -19.33 -9.43 -2.22
N ASP A 38 -18.42 -8.46 -2.30
CA ASP A 38 -16.99 -8.65 -2.09
C ASP A 38 -16.54 -8.09 -0.73
N LEU A 39 -15.35 -8.50 -0.29
CA LEU A 39 -14.74 -8.06 0.95
C LEU A 39 -13.57 -7.14 0.65
N ARG A 40 -13.62 -5.88 1.09
CA ARG A 40 -12.48 -4.98 1.04
C ARG A 40 -11.65 -5.06 2.31
N ILE A 41 -10.34 -5.23 2.14
CA ILE A 41 -9.38 -5.24 3.25
C ILE A 41 -9.30 -3.85 3.88
N GLY A 42 -9.36 -3.80 5.21
CA GLY A 42 -9.23 -2.58 5.99
C GLY A 42 -7.79 -2.07 6.04
N LEU A 43 -7.60 -0.75 6.17
CA LEU A 43 -6.29 -0.12 6.25
C LEU A 43 -5.48 -0.58 7.47
N GLY A 44 -6.15 -0.97 8.56
CA GLY A 44 -5.49 -1.46 9.77
C GLY A 44 -4.79 -2.82 9.61
N PHE A 45 -5.06 -3.57 8.53
CA PHE A 45 -4.39 -4.83 8.24
C PHE A 45 -3.02 -4.64 7.57
N VAL A 46 -2.72 -3.45 7.05
CA VAL A 46 -1.44 -3.17 6.39
C VAL A 46 -0.34 -3.10 7.44
N ARG A 47 0.75 -3.82 7.21
CA ARG A 47 1.94 -3.78 8.07
C ARG A 47 2.40 -2.33 8.31
N ASN A 48 2.68 -2.00 9.57
CA ASN A 48 3.15 -0.68 10.06
C ASN A 48 2.10 0.46 10.04
N TRP A 49 0.83 0.20 9.72
CA TRP A 49 -0.23 1.21 9.87
C TRP A 49 -0.78 1.22 11.29
N GLY A 50 -1.16 0.06 11.83
CA GLY A 50 -1.87 0.03 13.11
C GLY A 50 -3.25 0.69 13.02
N THR A 51 -4.03 0.59 14.10
CA THR A 51 -5.43 1.03 14.13
C THR A 51 -5.56 2.55 14.25
N GLU A 52 -4.71 3.19 15.05
CA GLU A 52 -4.78 4.63 15.34
C GLU A 52 -4.54 5.48 14.10
N ILE A 53 -3.49 5.15 13.32
CA ILE A 53 -3.17 5.83 12.07
C ILE A 53 -4.29 5.62 11.04
N ALA A 54 -4.80 4.40 10.91
CA ALA A 54 -5.89 4.10 10.00
C ALA A 54 -7.16 4.89 10.36
N GLU A 55 -7.51 4.98 11.65
CA GLU A 55 -8.62 5.80 12.12
C GLU A 55 -8.43 7.28 11.79
N HIS A 56 -7.22 7.81 12.00
CA HIS A 56 -6.92 9.20 11.71
C HIS A 56 -7.11 9.51 10.22
N ILE A 57 -6.56 8.67 9.34
CA ILE A 57 -6.66 8.82 7.88
C ILE A 57 -8.12 8.73 7.42
N VAL A 58 -8.89 7.78 7.95
CA VAL A 58 -10.32 7.65 7.61
C VAL A 58 -11.12 8.87 8.09
N LYS A 59 -10.84 9.39 9.30
CA LYS A 59 -11.46 10.62 9.83
C LYS A 59 -11.11 11.84 8.98
N GLU A 60 -9.84 12.00 8.64
CA GLU A 60 -9.34 13.09 7.81
C GLU A 60 -10.01 13.09 6.43
N ARG A 61 -10.08 11.94 5.76
CA ARG A 61 -10.79 11.76 4.49
C ARG A 61 -12.28 12.10 4.59
N ARG A 62 -12.93 11.75 5.70
CA ARG A 62 -14.36 12.07 5.92
C ARG A 62 -14.60 13.57 6.12
N CYS A 63 -13.67 14.29 6.73
CA CYS A 63 -13.78 15.73 6.96
C CYS A 63 -13.42 16.57 5.73
N ASN A 64 -12.36 16.19 5.01
CA ASN A 64 -11.75 17.01 3.95
C ASN A 64 -11.97 16.46 2.53
N GLY A 65 -12.66 15.32 2.40
CA GLY A 65 -12.93 14.66 1.13
C GLY A 65 -11.87 13.63 0.71
N PRO A 66 -12.09 12.94 -0.43
CA PRO A 66 -11.16 11.92 -0.93
C PRO A 66 -9.78 12.50 -1.25
N TYR A 67 -8.74 11.66 -1.22
CA TYR A 67 -7.41 12.04 -1.67
C TYR A 67 -7.35 12.04 -3.20
N ILE A 68 -6.74 13.07 -3.76
CA ILE A 68 -6.67 13.28 -5.22
C ILE A 68 -5.32 12.83 -5.78
N SER A 69 -4.26 12.87 -4.96
CA SER A 69 -2.91 12.47 -5.36
C SER A 69 -2.10 11.99 -4.15
N LEU A 70 -0.96 11.35 -4.41
CA LEU A 70 0.00 10.99 -3.36
C LEU A 70 0.49 12.23 -2.61
N THR A 71 0.68 13.36 -3.31
CA THR A 71 1.13 14.62 -2.69
C THR A 71 0.07 15.24 -1.78
N ASP A 72 -1.21 15.16 -2.16
CA ASP A 72 -2.33 15.58 -1.32
C ASP A 72 -2.41 14.71 -0.05
N PHE A 73 -2.28 13.39 -0.21
CA PHE A 73 -2.19 12.46 0.91
C PHE A 73 -1.05 12.82 1.86
N LEU A 74 0.18 12.98 1.37
CA LEU A 74 1.34 13.31 2.21
C LEU A 74 1.21 14.66 2.94
N ARG A 75 0.54 15.65 2.34
CA ARG A 75 0.29 16.96 2.97
C ARG A 75 -0.74 16.92 4.10
N ARG A 76 -1.74 16.07 3.96
CA ARG A 76 -2.88 15.96 4.89
C ARG A 76 -2.67 14.94 6.01
N THR A 77 -1.70 14.05 5.82
CA THR A 77 -1.39 12.96 6.75
C THR A 77 -0.60 13.45 7.96
N PRO A 78 -0.83 12.87 9.16
CA PRO A 78 -0.10 13.23 10.37
C PRO A 78 1.41 12.91 10.26
N SER A 79 2.24 13.72 10.90
CA SER A 79 3.71 13.55 10.94
C SER A 79 4.17 12.25 11.63
N GLU A 80 3.26 11.54 12.30
CA GLU A 80 3.50 10.25 12.95
C GLU A 80 3.61 9.09 11.95
N LEU A 81 3.06 9.26 10.74
CA LEU A 81 3.13 8.21 9.71
C LEU A 81 4.57 8.02 9.23
N GLN A 82 5.12 6.84 9.52
CA GLN A 82 6.48 6.50 9.14
C GLN A 82 6.58 6.15 7.65
N ARG A 83 7.72 6.45 7.02
CA ARG A 83 8.03 6.09 5.62
C ARG A 83 7.64 4.64 5.27
N PRO A 84 8.00 3.61 6.06
CA PRO A 84 7.65 2.24 5.74
C PRO A 84 6.14 1.98 5.64
N ALA A 85 5.32 2.71 6.41
CA ALA A 85 3.87 2.54 6.33
C ALA A 85 3.33 3.03 4.97
N ILE A 86 3.83 4.17 4.49
CA ILE A 86 3.46 4.73 3.18
C ILE A 86 3.89 3.77 2.06
N GLU A 87 5.15 3.33 2.09
CA GLU A 87 5.70 2.40 1.10
C GLU A 87 4.94 1.06 1.08
N ASN A 88 4.61 0.51 2.25
CA ASN A 88 3.82 -0.73 2.34
C ASN A 88 2.44 -0.58 1.70
N LEU A 89 1.76 0.56 1.90
CA LEU A 89 0.47 0.78 1.25
C LEU A 89 0.61 0.91 -0.27
N ILE A 90 1.67 1.58 -0.76
CA ILE A 90 1.96 1.68 -2.19
C ILE A 90 2.19 0.28 -2.79
N TRP A 91 2.98 -0.56 -2.11
CA TRP A 91 3.26 -1.92 -2.55
C TRP A 91 2.00 -2.77 -2.72
N VAL A 92 1.07 -2.66 -1.78
CA VAL A 92 -0.20 -3.39 -1.82
C VAL A 92 -1.18 -2.79 -2.85
N GLY A 93 -0.89 -1.63 -3.44
CA GLY A 93 -1.73 -0.99 -4.45
C GLY A 93 -2.82 -0.09 -3.87
N GLY A 94 -2.61 0.45 -2.66
CA GLY A 94 -3.59 1.33 -2.00
C GLY A 94 -3.82 2.68 -2.68
N PHE A 95 -3.02 3.00 -3.70
CA PHE A 95 -3.04 4.24 -4.46
C PHE A 95 -3.31 4.03 -5.97
N ASN A 96 -3.80 2.86 -6.37
CA ASN A 96 -4.01 2.52 -7.79
C ASN A 96 -5.00 3.47 -8.51
N GLU A 97 -5.89 4.16 -7.79
CA GLU A 97 -6.83 5.14 -8.36
C GLU A 97 -6.14 6.41 -8.93
N PHE A 98 -4.88 6.67 -8.57
CA PHE A 98 -4.14 7.84 -9.05
C PHE A 98 -3.57 7.69 -10.47
N GLY A 99 -3.74 6.52 -11.10
CA GLY A 99 -3.27 6.27 -12.47
C GLY A 99 -1.74 6.19 -12.61
N LEU A 100 -1.03 6.03 -11.50
CA LEU A 100 0.42 5.85 -11.46
C LEU A 100 0.76 4.40 -11.15
N THR A 101 1.87 3.91 -11.72
CA THR A 101 2.38 2.59 -11.37
C THR A 101 2.93 2.59 -9.94
N ARG A 102 2.97 1.42 -9.30
CA ARG A 102 3.54 1.28 -7.95
C ARG A 102 4.99 1.78 -7.88
N ARG A 103 5.79 1.56 -8.92
CA ARG A 103 7.19 2.03 -9.00
C ARG A 103 7.27 3.56 -9.08
N GLU A 104 6.40 4.19 -9.86
CA GLU A 104 6.29 5.66 -9.93
C GLU A 104 5.87 6.25 -8.58
N LEU A 105 4.89 5.64 -7.91
CA LEU A 105 4.44 6.08 -6.59
C LEU A 105 5.55 5.96 -5.54
N LEU A 106 6.32 4.86 -5.54
CA LEU A 106 7.48 4.69 -4.64
C LEU A 106 8.56 5.72 -4.93
N TRP A 107 8.83 6.01 -6.21
CA TRP A 107 9.78 7.04 -6.61
C TRP A 107 9.34 8.43 -6.12
N GLN A 108 8.07 8.79 -6.35
CA GLN A 108 7.50 10.04 -5.86
C GLN A 108 7.54 10.12 -4.33
N ALA A 109 7.17 9.05 -3.62
CA ALA A 109 7.26 9.00 -2.16
C ALA A 109 8.70 9.26 -1.68
N GLY A 110 9.70 8.68 -2.34
CA GLY A 110 11.12 8.92 -2.07
C GLY A 110 11.53 10.39 -2.18
N LEU A 111 11.03 11.10 -3.19
CA LEU A 111 11.30 12.53 -3.42
C LEU A 111 10.73 13.40 -2.29
N TRP A 112 9.50 13.14 -1.87
CA TRP A 112 8.78 13.97 -0.90
C TRP A 112 9.18 13.70 0.56
N LEU A 113 9.48 12.45 0.91
CA LEU A 113 9.83 12.07 2.28
C LEU A 113 11.28 12.44 2.66
N GLY A 114 12.16 12.69 1.68
CA GLY A 114 13.58 12.97 1.92
C GLY A 114 14.35 11.76 2.50
N PRO A 115 15.69 11.75 2.49
CA PRO A 115 16.46 10.61 3.00
C PRO A 115 16.15 10.36 4.48
N ASP A 116 16.11 9.08 4.91
CA ASP A 116 15.94 8.71 6.31
C ASP A 116 17.13 9.23 7.12
N THR A 117 16.99 10.44 7.67
CA THR A 117 18.01 10.98 8.57
C THR A 117 17.87 10.25 9.89
N ASN A 118 18.67 9.20 10.06
CA ASN A 118 18.99 8.65 11.37
C ASN A 118 19.30 9.85 12.28
N ASN A 119 18.71 9.88 13.48
CA ASN A 119 18.74 10.97 14.47
C ASN A 119 20.16 11.40 14.97
N SER A 120 21.23 11.15 14.23
CA SER A 120 22.62 11.54 14.52
C SER A 120 23.03 12.90 13.93
N CYS A 121 22.24 13.51 13.05
CA CYS A 121 22.50 14.86 12.54
C CYS A 121 21.45 15.87 13.00
N LYS A 122 21.44 16.19 14.31
CA LYS A 122 21.01 17.51 14.78
C LYS A 122 22.03 18.55 14.31
N ARG A 123 22.08 18.81 13.00
CA ARG A 123 22.77 19.98 12.48
C ARG A 123 21.94 21.18 12.88
N SER A 124 22.41 21.89 13.91
CA SER A 124 22.07 23.28 14.18
C SER A 124 22.08 24.03 12.84
N ARG A 125 20.90 24.34 12.30
CA ARG A 125 20.75 25.15 11.10
C ARG A 125 20.13 26.46 11.54
N ASN A 126 20.97 27.48 11.57
CA ASN A 126 20.55 28.87 11.54
C ASN A 126 19.50 29.07 10.45
N ASN A 127 18.48 29.86 10.79
CA ASN A 127 17.28 30.20 10.04
C ASN A 127 17.57 30.93 8.71
N HIS A 128 18.18 30.24 7.74
CA HIS A 128 18.10 30.63 6.35
C HIS A 128 17.39 29.50 5.62
N ALA A 129 16.05 29.55 5.63
CA ALA A 129 15.25 28.83 4.66
C ALA A 129 15.62 29.41 3.29
N GLN A 130 16.64 28.83 2.67
CA GLN A 130 17.00 29.14 1.30
C GLN A 130 15.79 28.75 0.47
N THR A 131 15.10 29.75 -0.08
CA THR A 131 13.94 29.57 -0.95
C THR A 131 14.32 28.55 -2.01
N GLU A 132 13.62 27.42 -2.06
CA GLU A 132 13.87 26.42 -3.08
C GLU A 132 13.68 27.07 -4.45
N LEU A 133 14.72 27.04 -5.29
CA LEU A 133 14.57 27.42 -6.68
C LEU A 133 13.55 26.47 -7.29
N ALA A 134 12.53 27.00 -7.96
CA ALA A 134 11.59 26.24 -8.76
C ALA A 134 12.28 25.67 -10.01
N LEU A 135 13.20 24.73 -9.80
CA LEU A 135 13.74 23.89 -10.84
C LEU A 135 12.65 22.89 -11.21
N GLY A 136 12.27 22.83 -12.49
CA GLY A 136 11.41 21.76 -12.97
C GLY A 136 12.03 20.42 -12.61
N ASN A 137 11.24 19.50 -12.05
CA ASN A 137 11.75 18.21 -11.61
C ASN A 137 12.11 17.39 -12.86
N PRO A 138 13.41 17.15 -13.17
CA PRO A 138 13.77 16.40 -14.37
C PRO A 138 13.29 14.95 -14.33
N TYR A 139 12.86 14.46 -13.17
CA TYR A 139 12.37 13.11 -12.94
C TYR A 139 10.84 12.98 -12.91
N GLU A 140 10.11 14.04 -13.28
CA GLU A 140 8.64 14.05 -13.28
C GLU A 140 8.04 13.07 -14.32
N ASN A 141 8.80 12.76 -15.39
CA ASN A 141 8.37 11.93 -16.51
C ASN A 141 9.23 10.68 -16.72
N LEU A 142 9.68 10.03 -15.64
CA LEU A 142 10.35 8.73 -15.76
C LEU A 142 9.30 7.63 -15.99
N SER A 143 9.42 6.90 -17.10
CA SER A 143 8.62 5.69 -17.33
C SER A 143 9.26 4.51 -16.59
N PHE A 144 8.48 3.86 -15.74
CA PHE A 144 8.87 2.61 -15.10
C PHE A 144 8.10 1.44 -15.70
N PRO A 145 8.71 0.25 -15.82
CA PRO A 145 7.96 -0.94 -16.18
C PRO A 145 6.90 -1.23 -15.12
N GLU A 146 5.79 -1.86 -15.52
CA GLU A 146 4.79 -2.32 -14.55
C GLU A 146 5.34 -3.47 -13.68
N VAL A 147 4.76 -3.60 -12.49
CA VAL A 147 5.12 -4.65 -11.53
C VAL A 147 4.52 -5.97 -12.00
N GLU A 148 5.36 -6.98 -12.19
CA GLU A 148 4.92 -8.32 -12.60
C GLU A 148 3.99 -8.93 -11.54
N GLN A 149 3.04 -9.78 -11.94
CA GLN A 149 2.13 -10.46 -11.02
C GLN A 149 2.84 -11.23 -9.89
N THR A 150 4.03 -11.77 -10.17
CA THR A 150 4.88 -12.46 -9.19
C THR A 150 5.45 -11.51 -8.13
N GLU A 151 5.87 -10.31 -8.53
CA GLU A 151 6.29 -9.24 -7.61
C GLU A 151 5.11 -8.73 -6.78
N GLN A 152 3.92 -8.59 -7.38
CA GLN A 152 2.70 -8.21 -6.65
C GLN A 152 2.35 -9.25 -5.57
N LEU A 153 2.41 -10.54 -5.92
CA LEU A 153 2.22 -11.65 -4.97
C LEU A 153 3.20 -11.57 -3.79
N ILE A 154 4.48 -11.31 -4.06
CA ILE A 154 5.51 -11.18 -3.00
C ILE A 154 5.19 -9.99 -2.11
N ALA A 155 4.83 -8.83 -2.69
CA ALA A 155 4.47 -7.64 -1.95
C ALA A 155 3.23 -7.87 -1.06
N GLU A 156 2.17 -8.48 -1.59
CA GLU A 156 0.97 -8.84 -0.82
C GLU A 156 1.31 -9.72 0.39
N TYR A 157 2.11 -10.78 0.20
CA TYR A 157 2.53 -11.63 1.30
C TYR A 157 3.38 -10.90 2.35
N GLN A 158 4.27 -9.99 1.94
CA GLN A 158 5.11 -9.24 2.87
C GLN A 158 4.33 -8.24 3.72
N MET A 159 3.24 -7.67 3.17
CA MET A 159 2.49 -6.58 3.80
C MET A 159 1.18 -7.02 4.46
N LEU A 160 0.53 -8.05 3.90
CA LEU A 160 -0.78 -8.56 4.34
C LEU A 160 -0.71 -9.99 4.87
N HIS A 161 0.38 -10.74 4.65
CA HIS A 161 0.55 -12.16 4.98
C HIS A 161 -0.37 -13.13 4.22
N PHE A 162 -1.04 -12.67 3.17
CA PHE A 162 -1.82 -13.49 2.24
C PHE A 162 -1.91 -12.79 0.89
N SER A 163 -2.34 -13.51 -0.15
CA SER A 163 -2.60 -12.92 -1.46
C SER A 163 -4.03 -13.14 -1.92
N THR A 164 -4.53 -12.19 -2.71
CA THR A 164 -5.90 -12.17 -3.23
C THR A 164 -6.03 -12.97 -4.53
N GLU A 165 -5.05 -12.84 -5.44
CA GLU A 165 -5.12 -13.39 -6.79
C GLU A 165 -4.42 -14.73 -6.95
N LEU A 166 -3.18 -14.85 -6.43
CA LEU A 166 -2.28 -15.95 -6.73
C LEU A 166 -1.85 -16.71 -5.47
N HIS A 167 -1.61 -18.01 -5.62
CA HIS A 167 -1.06 -18.85 -4.55
C HIS A 167 0.47 -18.95 -4.67
N PRO A 168 1.27 -18.91 -3.59
CA PRO A 168 2.74 -18.99 -3.64
C PRO A 168 3.29 -20.18 -4.45
N LEU A 169 2.63 -21.32 -4.37
CA LEU A 169 3.01 -22.51 -5.15
C LEU A 169 2.89 -22.31 -6.68
N SER A 170 2.16 -21.30 -7.16
CA SER A 170 2.11 -20.95 -8.58
C SER A 170 3.49 -20.60 -9.13
N LEU A 171 4.37 -20.03 -8.30
CA LEU A 171 5.77 -19.74 -8.64
C LEU A 171 6.58 -21.02 -8.93
N LEU A 172 6.16 -22.15 -8.37
CA LEU A 172 6.81 -23.46 -8.52
C LEU A 172 6.12 -24.35 -9.55
N LYS A 173 5.15 -23.84 -10.31
CA LYS A 173 4.35 -24.63 -11.26
C LYS A 173 5.20 -25.38 -12.30
N ASN A 174 6.36 -24.84 -12.66
CA ASN A 174 7.28 -25.45 -13.62
C ASN A 174 8.03 -26.67 -13.05
N VAL A 175 8.10 -26.80 -11.73
CA VAL A 175 8.78 -27.89 -11.01
C VAL A 175 7.78 -28.91 -10.46
N LEU A 176 6.55 -28.48 -10.19
CA LEU A 176 5.50 -29.31 -9.62
C LEU A 176 4.82 -30.22 -10.66
N PRO A 177 4.33 -31.40 -10.25
CA PRO A 177 3.46 -32.22 -11.09
C PRO A 177 2.25 -31.43 -11.59
N LYS A 178 1.83 -31.66 -12.84
CA LYS A 178 0.77 -30.88 -13.52
C LYS A 178 -0.60 -30.86 -12.81
N ASN A 179 -0.82 -31.72 -11.81
CA ASN A 179 -2.08 -31.83 -11.06
C ASN A 179 -2.03 -31.27 -9.61
N THR A 180 -0.94 -30.62 -9.20
CA THR A 180 -0.79 -30.17 -7.80
C THR A 180 -1.55 -28.88 -7.50
N LEU A 181 -1.80 -28.03 -8.50
CA LEU A 181 -2.56 -26.78 -8.36
C LEU A 181 -3.82 -26.88 -9.21
N ASN A 182 -4.95 -27.16 -8.57
CA ASN A 182 -6.24 -26.92 -9.20
C ASN A 182 -6.57 -25.42 -9.14
N PRO A 183 -7.13 -24.85 -10.22
CA PRO A 183 -7.54 -23.44 -10.28
C PRO A 183 -8.62 -23.11 -9.26
#